data_AF-A0A941SXT3-F1
#
_entry.id   AF-A0A941SXT3-F1
#
_cell.length_a   1.000
_cell.length_b   1.000
_cell.length_c   1.000
_cell.angle_alpha   90.00
_cell.angle_beta   90.00
_cell.angle_gamma   90.00
#
_symmetry.space_group_name_H-M   'P 1'
#
loop_
_entity.id
_entity.type
_entity.pdbx_description
1 polymer ?
#
loop_
_entity_poly.entity_id
_entity_poly.type
_entity_poly.pdbx_seq_one_letter_code
_entity_poly.pdbx_strand_id
1 'polypeptide(L)'
;MKYLTRHVAAFCAALLFLLALPGRAHAQAYEAHLADDLATTPDLCARVPCAEVFPGAASFSQRKGQPPYVEAYGASDASGQKKLLGWVMLSTDITDTPAYSGKPVVTLIGMDRDGRFVGVKVLKHSEPILLLGIPEAALVKFNQQYLGRKITDSIEVGPSRPAENVIGVDAISGATVTVVAQNQVLMTSGQAVARQVGLIAPTQRAPARYVASGKRYSWAELVALGVVQPLVVKPEQVGLPAGGAPFIELWFGDLNHPDVGRSLLGAAGFESLRSRMKEGEHAIFVVRTAGAESFKGSGFVRGGIYDRLQLKQGADLITFRDLDYFNLYGLEAAGAPSFTESGIFVVRSPAFSAAYPWKLAFLGNRVDRATGHRTFAVFEQKLWLPAELLQGGRPQVEEPTAPWVRIWKSKALETTLFALLLLGVGIVYAFRERLTRLSTHKNKWPVNAFKYTAWGLSIAFVGFGLMAQPSITQVLTWFHALLFQWTWSLFLSDPAIFVFWIFIIATVFLFGRGLFCGWLCPFGSLSEALYKIGGKLGLKRWQGSLPRRWHDRLKWLKYAIFFGLLAVSMFSMVTAEMLAEVEPFKTTFLVGI
;
A
#
# COMPACT_ATOMS: atom_id res chain seq x y z
N MET A 1 -17.55 -40.06 -46.33
CA MET A 1 -17.30 -40.19 -44.87
C MET A 1 -15.85 -40.51 -44.48
N LYS A 2 -15.07 -41.28 -45.26
CA LYS A 2 -13.67 -41.63 -44.93
C LYS A 2 -12.61 -40.54 -45.19
N TYR A 3 -12.91 -39.53 -46.02
CA TYR A 3 -12.00 -38.41 -46.30
C TYR A 3 -12.02 -37.32 -45.20
N LEU A 4 -13.18 -37.08 -44.58
CA LEU A 4 -13.35 -36.04 -43.55
C LEU A 4 -12.63 -36.40 -42.25
N THR A 5 -12.64 -37.69 -41.88
CA THR A 5 -11.94 -38.19 -40.69
C THR A 5 -10.42 -38.08 -40.79
N ARG A 6 -9.85 -38.16 -42.00
CA ARG A 6 -8.39 -38.10 -42.20
C ARG A 6 -7.85 -36.67 -42.09
N HIS A 7 -8.63 -35.67 -42.51
CA HIS A 7 -8.28 -34.25 -42.34
C HIS A 7 -8.51 -33.76 -40.90
N VAL A 8 -9.55 -34.25 -40.21
CA VAL A 8 -9.76 -33.94 -38.78
C VAL A 8 -8.65 -34.54 -37.92
N ALA A 9 -8.20 -35.78 -38.21
CA ALA A 9 -7.09 -36.40 -37.50
C ALA A 9 -5.75 -35.65 -37.73
N ALA A 10 -5.49 -35.21 -38.96
CA ALA A 10 -4.29 -34.42 -39.27
C ALA A 10 -4.32 -33.03 -38.61
N PHE A 11 -5.49 -32.39 -38.55
CA PHE A 11 -5.67 -31.11 -37.86
C PHE A 11 -5.51 -31.25 -36.34
N CYS A 12 -6.06 -32.31 -35.73
CA CYS A 12 -5.88 -32.61 -34.31
C CYS A 12 -4.42 -32.95 -33.97
N ALA A 13 -3.71 -33.68 -34.84
CA ALA A 13 -2.30 -33.98 -34.65
C ALA A 13 -1.42 -32.73 -34.77
N ALA A 14 -1.71 -31.82 -35.70
CA ALA A 14 -1.02 -30.53 -35.82
C ALA A 14 -1.28 -29.62 -34.60
N LEU A 15 -2.51 -29.62 -34.07
CA LEU A 15 -2.86 -28.88 -32.85
C LEU A 15 -2.14 -29.43 -31.61
N LEU A 16 -2.02 -30.75 -31.51
CA LEU A 16 -1.29 -31.42 -30.43
C LEU A 16 0.23 -31.19 -30.52
N PHE A 17 0.79 -31.07 -31.73
CA PHE A 17 2.21 -30.76 -31.92
C PHE A 17 2.53 -29.28 -31.61
N LEU A 18 1.59 -28.37 -31.88
CA LEU A 18 1.68 -26.94 -31.48
C LEU A 18 1.54 -26.75 -29.96
N LEU A 19 0.77 -27.61 -29.28
CA LEU A 19 0.65 -27.64 -27.81
C LEU A 19 1.85 -28.29 -27.10
N ALA A 20 2.70 -29.02 -27.82
CA ALA A 20 3.86 -29.73 -27.28
C ALA A 20 5.19 -28.97 -27.42
N LEU A 21 5.18 -27.77 -28.01
CA LEU A 21 6.33 -26.87 -27.93
C LEU A 21 6.46 -26.40 -26.47
N PRO A 22 7.60 -26.63 -25.79
CA PRO A 22 7.81 -26.06 -24.47
C PRO A 22 7.89 -24.55 -24.67
N GLY A 23 6.81 -23.84 -24.35
CA GLY A 23 6.87 -22.41 -24.14
C GLY A 23 7.98 -22.18 -23.12
N ARG A 24 8.99 -21.38 -23.48
CA ARG A 24 9.99 -20.90 -22.51
C ARG A 24 9.20 -20.30 -21.36
N ALA A 25 9.16 -21.01 -20.24
CA ALA A 25 8.55 -20.51 -19.02
C ALA A 25 9.38 -19.31 -18.56
N HIS A 26 8.97 -18.10 -18.94
CA HIS A 26 9.29 -16.96 -18.12
C HIS A 26 8.65 -17.26 -16.76
N ALA A 27 9.48 -17.41 -15.72
CA ALA A 27 8.99 -17.49 -14.36
C ALA A 27 8.10 -16.25 -14.12
N GLN A 28 6.79 -16.45 -14.07
CA GLN A 28 5.84 -15.39 -13.77
C GLN A 28 6.04 -14.99 -12.32
N ALA A 29 6.18 -13.69 -12.04
CA ALA A 29 6.33 -13.23 -10.66
C ALA A 29 4.99 -13.28 -9.89
N TYR A 30 3.88 -13.59 -10.57
CA TYR A 30 2.61 -13.77 -9.90
C TYR A 30 2.62 -14.94 -8.92
N GLU A 31 2.39 -14.65 -7.64
CA GLU A 31 2.39 -15.61 -6.53
C GLU A 31 3.60 -16.57 -6.56
N ALA A 32 4.73 -16.10 -7.08
CA ALA A 32 5.96 -16.88 -7.14
C ALA A 32 6.33 -17.36 -5.72
N HIS A 33 6.71 -18.63 -5.61
CA HIS A 33 7.20 -19.17 -4.36
C HIS A 33 8.59 -18.56 -4.08
N LEU A 34 8.67 -17.77 -3.03
CA LEU A 34 9.95 -17.25 -2.53
C LEU A 34 10.47 -18.19 -1.45
N ALA A 35 11.78 -18.17 -1.20
CA ALA A 35 12.34 -18.99 -0.14
C ALA A 35 11.77 -18.59 1.23
N ASP A 36 11.42 -19.59 2.04
CA ASP A 36 10.82 -19.43 3.37
C ASP A 36 11.68 -18.61 4.33
N ASP A 37 13.01 -18.64 4.14
CA ASP A 37 14.01 -17.95 4.93
C ASP A 37 14.39 -16.56 4.39
N LEU A 38 13.73 -16.06 3.33
CA LEU A 38 14.16 -14.87 2.60
C LEU A 38 14.27 -13.60 3.46
N ALA A 39 13.36 -13.42 4.41
CA ALA A 39 13.35 -12.27 5.32
C ALA A 39 14.48 -12.32 6.37
N THR A 40 14.96 -13.51 6.70
CA THR A 40 15.90 -13.73 7.82
C THR A 40 17.29 -14.16 7.38
N THR A 41 17.44 -14.63 6.14
CA THR A 41 18.70 -15.18 5.65
C THR A 41 19.79 -14.09 5.58
N PRO A 42 20.99 -14.31 6.17
CA PRO A 42 22.09 -13.37 6.07
C PRO A 42 22.58 -13.19 4.62
N ASP A 43 22.49 -14.22 3.78
CA ASP A 43 22.89 -14.18 2.37
C ASP A 43 21.67 -14.09 1.46
N LEU A 44 21.20 -12.86 1.26
CA LEU A 44 20.06 -12.57 0.38
C LEU A 44 20.32 -13.02 -1.06
N CYS A 45 21.51 -12.74 -1.60
CA CYS A 45 21.81 -12.95 -3.01
C CYS A 45 22.03 -14.43 -3.38
N ALA A 46 22.12 -15.33 -2.38
CA ALA A 46 21.99 -16.76 -2.59
C ALA A 46 20.54 -17.24 -2.82
N ARG A 47 19.53 -16.42 -2.48
CA ARG A 47 18.10 -16.76 -2.64
C ARG A 47 17.43 -16.03 -3.79
N VAL A 48 17.90 -14.84 -4.14
CA VAL A 48 17.29 -13.99 -5.17
C VAL A 48 18.33 -13.52 -6.18
N PRO A 49 17.92 -13.25 -7.44
CA PRO A 49 18.87 -12.95 -8.52
C PRO A 49 19.39 -11.50 -8.46
N CYS A 50 20.28 -11.20 -7.50
CA CYS A 50 20.88 -9.87 -7.35
C CYS A 50 21.66 -9.40 -8.59
N ALA A 51 22.25 -10.34 -9.35
CA ALA A 51 22.98 -10.02 -10.58
C ALA A 51 22.09 -9.40 -11.67
N GLU A 52 20.77 -9.69 -11.66
CA GLU A 52 19.84 -9.12 -12.64
C GLU A 52 19.49 -7.66 -12.35
N VAL A 53 19.53 -7.25 -11.08
CA VAL A 53 19.27 -5.86 -10.69
C VAL A 53 20.54 -5.02 -10.56
N PHE A 54 21.71 -5.67 -10.63
CA PHE A 54 23.01 -5.01 -10.61
C PHE A 54 23.92 -5.61 -11.68
N PRO A 55 23.65 -5.35 -12.97
CA PRO A 55 24.50 -5.84 -14.04
C PRO A 55 25.92 -5.28 -13.90
N GLY A 56 26.93 -6.16 -13.92
CA GLY A 56 28.34 -5.80 -13.74
C GLY A 56 28.90 -6.04 -12.33
N ALA A 57 28.07 -6.44 -11.36
CA ALA A 57 28.57 -6.94 -10.08
C ALA A 57 29.14 -8.36 -10.24
N ALA A 58 30.33 -8.59 -9.70
CA ALA A 58 30.99 -9.90 -9.66
C ALA A 58 30.73 -10.65 -8.34
N SER A 59 30.47 -9.93 -7.23
CA SER A 59 30.10 -10.55 -5.95
C SER A 59 29.26 -9.61 -5.08
N PHE A 60 28.58 -10.18 -4.09
CA PHE A 60 27.68 -9.48 -3.18
C PHE A 60 28.07 -9.75 -1.71
N SER A 61 27.80 -8.80 -0.81
CA SER A 61 27.98 -9.02 0.63
C SER A 61 26.80 -9.79 1.24
N GLN A 62 26.96 -10.24 2.49
CA GLN A 62 25.81 -10.54 3.34
C GLN A 62 25.02 -9.25 3.64
N ARG A 63 23.79 -9.40 4.11
CA ARG A 63 22.95 -8.29 4.56
C ARG A 63 23.67 -7.45 5.60
N LYS A 64 23.62 -6.15 5.42
CA LYS A 64 24.18 -5.14 6.33
C LYS A 64 23.12 -4.11 6.64
N GLY A 65 23.28 -3.46 7.79
CA GLY A 65 22.51 -2.27 8.10
C GLY A 65 21.07 -2.50 8.58
N GLN A 66 20.42 -1.41 8.97
CA GLN A 66 19.00 -1.37 9.32
C GLN A 66 18.36 -0.07 8.76
N PRO A 67 17.51 -0.15 7.72
CA PRO A 67 17.01 -1.38 7.11
C PRO A 67 18.07 -2.19 6.33
N PRO A 68 17.91 -3.51 6.18
CA PRO A 68 18.88 -4.37 5.50
C PRO A 68 19.14 -4.01 4.03
N TYR A 69 20.41 -3.99 3.63
CA TYR A 69 20.86 -3.90 2.24
C TYR A 69 22.06 -4.81 1.99
N VAL A 70 22.42 -5.02 0.72
CA VAL A 70 23.59 -5.80 0.28
C VAL A 70 24.50 -4.91 -0.54
N GLU A 71 25.81 -4.97 -0.31
CA GLU A 71 26.81 -4.27 -1.13
C GLU A 71 27.14 -5.09 -2.39
N ALA A 72 27.13 -4.43 -3.54
CA ALA A 72 27.51 -5.02 -4.83
C ALA A 72 28.94 -4.62 -5.17
N TYR A 73 29.79 -5.60 -5.45
CA TYR A 73 31.21 -5.39 -5.77
C TYR A 73 31.54 -5.79 -7.21
N GLY A 74 32.44 -5.04 -7.84
CA GLY A 74 33.00 -5.40 -9.14
C GLY A 74 34.03 -6.52 -9.04
N ALA A 75 34.66 -6.85 -10.18
CA ALA A 75 35.79 -7.76 -10.21
C ALA A 75 36.90 -7.26 -9.26
N SER A 76 37.56 -8.19 -8.59
CA SER A 76 38.72 -7.86 -7.76
C SER A 76 39.84 -7.29 -8.62
N ASP A 77 40.51 -6.26 -8.13
CA ASP A 77 41.74 -5.77 -8.75
C ASP A 77 42.91 -6.77 -8.55
N ALA A 78 44.07 -6.47 -9.15
CA ALA A 78 45.26 -7.30 -9.06
C ALA A 78 45.78 -7.51 -7.62
N SER A 79 45.33 -6.67 -6.68
CA SER A 79 45.62 -6.74 -5.24
C SER A 79 44.55 -7.49 -4.43
N GLY A 80 43.50 -8.02 -5.09
CA GLY A 80 42.41 -8.73 -4.44
C GLY A 80 41.37 -7.83 -3.76
N GLN A 81 41.49 -6.50 -3.89
CA GLN A 81 40.50 -5.56 -3.35
C GLN A 81 39.28 -5.48 -4.26
N LYS A 82 38.11 -5.53 -3.62
CA LYS A 82 36.81 -5.49 -4.29
C LYS A 82 36.32 -4.04 -4.35
N LYS A 83 36.15 -3.50 -5.56
CA LYS A 83 35.59 -2.16 -5.75
C LYS A 83 34.08 -2.17 -5.49
N LEU A 84 33.61 -1.37 -4.52
CA LEU A 84 32.18 -1.15 -4.29
C LEU A 84 31.58 -0.42 -5.50
N LEU A 85 30.54 -1.01 -6.08
CA LEU A 85 29.79 -0.45 -7.21
C LEU A 85 28.46 0.18 -6.79
N GLY A 86 27.84 -0.34 -5.73
CA GLY A 86 26.57 0.16 -5.22
C GLY A 86 25.92 -0.81 -4.25
N TRP A 87 24.59 -0.77 -4.16
CA TRP A 87 23.79 -1.52 -3.20
C TRP A 87 22.58 -2.18 -3.84
N VAL A 88 22.18 -3.31 -3.29
CA VAL A 88 20.96 -4.05 -3.63
C VAL A 88 20.10 -4.15 -2.38
N MET A 89 18.80 -3.97 -2.53
CA MET A 89 17.85 -4.00 -1.42
C MET A 89 16.56 -4.71 -1.84
N LEU A 90 15.92 -5.38 -0.89
CA LEU A 90 14.63 -6.03 -1.06
C LEU A 90 13.56 -5.17 -0.38
N SER A 91 12.49 -4.86 -1.11
CA SER A 91 11.48 -3.89 -0.66
C SER A 91 10.85 -4.25 0.69
N THR A 92 10.52 -5.52 0.91
CA THR A 92 9.86 -6.01 2.13
C THR A 92 10.73 -5.96 3.38
N ASP A 93 12.04 -5.74 3.25
CA ASP A 93 12.89 -5.48 4.41
C ASP A 93 12.84 -4.01 4.87
N ILE A 94 12.25 -3.14 4.05
CA ILE A 94 12.19 -1.69 4.27
C ILE A 94 10.74 -1.23 4.46
N THR A 95 9.83 -1.70 3.61
CA THR A 95 8.42 -1.30 3.62
C THR A 95 7.49 -2.41 3.12
N ASP A 96 6.40 -2.62 3.85
CA ASP A 96 5.30 -3.53 3.49
C ASP A 96 4.14 -2.78 2.82
N THR A 97 4.45 -1.79 1.98
CA THR A 97 3.42 -0.97 1.32
C THR A 97 2.46 -1.86 0.54
N PRO A 98 1.16 -1.94 0.92
CA PRO A 98 0.21 -2.79 0.22
C PRO A 98 -0.12 -2.18 -1.15
N ALA A 99 -0.22 -3.04 -2.17
CA ALA A 99 -0.73 -2.68 -3.49
C ALA A 99 -2.22 -3.04 -3.60
N TYR A 100 -2.79 -3.12 -4.81
CA TYR A 100 -4.24 -3.27 -5.00
C TYR A 100 -4.81 -4.54 -4.33
N SER A 101 -4.03 -5.63 -4.33
CA SER A 101 -4.39 -6.89 -3.66
C SER A 101 -4.42 -6.81 -2.13
N GLY A 102 -3.97 -5.71 -1.53
CA GLY A 102 -3.72 -5.60 -0.09
C GLY A 102 -2.43 -6.28 0.37
N LYS A 103 -1.71 -6.97 -0.52
CA LYS A 103 -0.37 -7.54 -0.27
C LYS A 103 0.73 -6.66 -0.86
N PRO A 104 1.96 -6.69 -0.32
CA PRO A 104 3.08 -5.93 -0.88
C PRO A 104 3.58 -6.53 -2.20
N VAL A 105 4.10 -5.68 -3.08
CA VAL A 105 4.86 -6.11 -4.27
C VAL A 105 6.31 -6.31 -3.89
N VAL A 106 6.75 -7.57 -3.82
CA VAL A 106 8.12 -7.93 -3.44
C VAL A 106 9.05 -7.59 -4.60
N THR A 107 9.88 -6.58 -4.41
CA THR A 107 10.72 -5.99 -5.45
C THR A 107 12.17 -5.95 -4.99
N LEU A 108 13.06 -6.45 -5.83
CA LEU A 108 14.50 -6.33 -5.69
C LEU A 108 14.98 -5.08 -6.47
N ILE A 109 15.78 -4.24 -5.82
CA ILE A 109 16.15 -2.91 -6.32
C ILE A 109 17.66 -2.76 -6.23
N GLY A 110 18.30 -2.36 -7.33
CA GLY A 110 19.72 -2.02 -7.40
C GLY A 110 19.93 -0.51 -7.53
N MET A 111 20.91 0.02 -6.79
CA MET A 111 21.25 1.44 -6.75
C MET A 111 22.77 1.64 -6.80
N ASP A 112 23.26 2.49 -7.72
CA ASP A 112 24.69 2.80 -7.82
C ASP A 112 25.17 3.81 -6.76
N ARG A 113 26.48 4.09 -6.78
CA ARG A 113 27.16 5.06 -5.90
C ARG A 113 26.76 6.53 -6.11
N ASP A 114 26.09 6.85 -7.21
CA ASP A 114 25.57 8.19 -7.47
C ASP A 114 24.08 8.32 -7.09
N GLY A 115 23.51 7.25 -6.50
CA GLY A 115 22.11 7.17 -6.10
C GLY A 115 21.16 6.98 -7.28
N ARG A 116 21.61 6.38 -8.39
CA ARG A 116 20.76 6.06 -9.53
C ARG A 116 20.27 4.63 -9.46
N PHE A 117 19.03 4.41 -9.89
CA PHE A 117 18.52 3.05 -10.05
C PHE A 117 19.22 2.37 -11.23
N VAL A 118 19.84 1.21 -10.99
CA VAL A 118 20.54 0.41 -12.02
C VAL A 118 19.79 -0.86 -12.41
N GLY A 119 18.81 -1.27 -11.60
CA GLY A 119 17.97 -2.41 -11.90
C GLY A 119 16.80 -2.52 -10.94
N VAL A 120 15.67 -3.02 -11.45
CA VAL A 120 14.45 -3.25 -10.66
C VAL A 120 13.83 -4.55 -11.16
N LYS A 121 13.61 -5.51 -10.25
CA LYS A 121 12.97 -6.79 -10.56
C LYS A 121 11.89 -7.11 -9.54
N VAL A 122 10.67 -7.36 -10.03
CA VAL A 122 9.59 -7.87 -9.20
C VAL A 122 9.81 -9.37 -9.02
N LEU A 123 9.94 -9.80 -7.77
CA LEU A 123 10.14 -11.20 -7.41
C LEU A 123 8.82 -11.91 -7.15
N LYS A 124 7.87 -11.20 -6.51
CA LYS A 124 6.54 -11.72 -6.21
C LYS A 124 5.52 -10.59 -6.21
N HIS A 125 4.36 -10.80 -6.84
CA HIS A 125 3.19 -9.96 -6.64
C HIS A 125 1.92 -10.80 -6.60
N SER A 126 0.87 -10.24 -5.99
CA SER A 126 -0.46 -10.84 -5.94
C SER A 126 -1.51 -9.99 -6.65
N GLU A 127 -1.05 -9.05 -7.49
CA GLU A 127 -1.90 -8.07 -8.18
C GLU A 127 -2.80 -8.75 -9.22
N PRO A 128 -4.11 -8.88 -8.94
CA PRO A 128 -5.00 -9.67 -9.76
C PRO A 128 -5.16 -9.04 -11.13
N ILE A 129 -5.13 -7.70 -11.23
CA ILE A 129 -5.28 -6.97 -12.50
C ILE A 129 -4.17 -7.30 -13.53
N LEU A 130 -2.96 -7.67 -13.07
CA LEU A 130 -1.77 -7.91 -13.89
C LEU A 130 -1.65 -9.35 -14.42
N LEU A 131 -2.53 -10.25 -14.00
CA LEU A 131 -2.61 -11.61 -14.55
C LEU A 131 -3.64 -11.73 -15.67
N LEU A 132 -4.55 -10.76 -15.73
CA LEU A 132 -5.95 -11.04 -16.00
C LEU A 132 -6.55 -10.06 -17.01
N GLY A 133 -5.96 -8.87 -17.15
CA GLY A 133 -6.34 -7.87 -18.15
C GLY A 133 -5.15 -7.11 -18.71
N ILE A 134 -4.05 -7.03 -17.96
CA ILE A 134 -2.83 -6.33 -18.35
C ILE A 134 -1.67 -7.30 -18.24
N PRO A 135 -0.81 -7.47 -19.27
CA PRO A 135 0.31 -8.39 -19.17
C PRO A 135 1.31 -7.93 -18.10
N GLU A 136 1.92 -8.88 -17.38
CA GLU A 136 2.99 -8.61 -16.40
C GLU A 136 4.16 -7.80 -16.99
N ALA A 137 4.42 -7.93 -18.29
CA ALA A 137 5.38 -7.12 -19.03
C ALA A 137 5.12 -5.60 -18.93
N ALA A 138 3.87 -5.17 -18.70
CA ALA A 138 3.55 -3.77 -18.45
C ALA A 138 4.15 -3.28 -17.13
N LEU A 139 4.16 -4.11 -16.08
CA LEU A 139 4.82 -3.79 -14.81
C LEU A 139 6.34 -3.74 -14.97
N VAL A 140 6.91 -4.65 -15.78
CA VAL A 140 8.34 -4.61 -16.13
C VAL A 140 8.67 -3.30 -16.87
N LYS A 141 7.89 -2.93 -17.89
CA LYS A 141 8.06 -1.67 -18.63
C LYS A 141 7.90 -0.45 -17.73
N PHE A 142 6.97 -0.48 -16.77
CA PHE A 142 6.83 0.56 -15.76
C PHE A 142 8.11 0.74 -14.94
N ASN A 143 8.63 -0.35 -14.38
CA ASN A 143 9.86 -0.32 -13.57
C ASN A 143 11.10 0.12 -14.36
N GLN A 144 11.16 -0.18 -15.66
CA GLN A 144 12.26 0.27 -16.53
C GLN A 144 12.37 1.79 -16.64
N GLN A 145 11.29 2.55 -16.43
CA GLN A 145 11.32 4.02 -16.47
C GLN A 145 12.19 4.65 -15.36
N TYR A 146 12.47 3.90 -14.29
CA TYR A 146 13.29 4.35 -13.17
C TYR A 146 14.80 4.21 -13.44
N LEU A 147 15.19 3.36 -14.39
CA LEU A 147 16.60 3.10 -14.67
C LEU A 147 17.34 4.40 -15.07
N GLY A 148 18.45 4.67 -14.40
CA GLY A 148 19.25 5.89 -14.55
C GLY A 148 18.71 7.13 -13.83
N ARG A 149 17.47 7.11 -13.31
CA ARG A 149 16.91 8.19 -12.48
C ARG A 149 17.54 8.18 -11.09
N LYS A 150 17.64 9.35 -10.45
CA LYS A 150 18.17 9.45 -9.08
C LYS A 150 17.05 9.25 -8.07
N ILE A 151 17.39 8.63 -6.95
CA ILE A 151 16.53 8.48 -5.77
C ILE A 151 16.08 9.81 -5.15
N THR A 152 16.82 10.89 -5.42
CA THR A 152 16.54 12.25 -4.96
C THR A 152 15.60 13.00 -5.89
N ASP A 153 15.35 12.46 -7.09
CA ASP A 153 14.41 13.06 -8.03
C ASP A 153 12.99 12.95 -7.46
N SER A 154 12.17 13.98 -7.69
CA SER A 154 10.75 13.93 -7.32
C SER A 154 9.98 13.17 -8.39
N ILE A 155 9.97 11.84 -8.30
CA ILE A 155 9.30 10.96 -9.26
C ILE A 155 7.85 10.71 -8.86
N GLU A 156 6.91 11.00 -9.76
CA GLU A 156 5.50 10.78 -9.56
C GLU A 156 4.85 10.05 -10.73
N VAL A 157 3.83 9.23 -10.45
CA VAL A 157 3.03 8.57 -11.47
C VAL A 157 2.07 9.58 -12.11
N GLY A 158 2.16 9.74 -13.42
CA GLY A 158 1.37 10.70 -14.18
C GLY A 158 2.23 11.69 -14.98
N PRO A 159 1.63 12.79 -15.48
CA PRO A 159 2.35 13.74 -16.32
C PRO A 159 3.46 14.45 -15.54
N SER A 160 4.59 14.68 -16.21
CA SER A 160 5.69 15.49 -15.67
C SER A 160 5.22 16.92 -15.41
N ARG A 161 5.68 17.52 -14.30
CA ARG A 161 5.43 18.93 -13.97
C ARG A 161 6.76 19.63 -13.77
N PRO A 162 7.38 20.14 -14.87
CA PRO A 162 8.69 20.78 -14.81
C PRO A 162 8.71 22.01 -13.90
N ALA A 163 7.60 22.75 -13.84
CA ALA A 163 7.45 23.92 -12.97
C ALA A 163 7.58 23.59 -11.47
N GLU A 164 7.31 22.33 -11.09
CA GLU A 164 7.41 21.82 -9.71
C GLU A 164 8.64 20.92 -9.51
N ASN A 165 9.54 20.81 -10.51
CA ASN A 165 10.65 19.84 -10.53
C ASN A 165 10.21 18.38 -10.35
N VAL A 166 9.00 18.02 -10.81
CA VAL A 166 8.45 16.67 -10.72
C VAL A 166 8.65 15.92 -12.04
N ILE A 167 9.34 14.78 -11.96
CA ILE A 167 9.51 13.83 -13.07
C ILE A 167 8.30 12.89 -13.08
N GLY A 168 7.55 12.91 -14.18
CA GLY A 168 6.43 12.00 -14.39
C GLY A 168 6.90 10.66 -14.93
N VAL A 169 6.31 9.56 -14.43
CA VAL A 169 6.38 8.23 -15.03
C VAL A 169 5.01 7.80 -15.54
N ASP A 170 4.98 7.11 -16.67
CA ASP A 170 3.74 6.65 -17.29
C ASP A 170 3.02 5.67 -16.36
N ALA A 171 1.74 5.91 -16.12
CA ALA A 171 0.89 4.97 -15.39
C ALA A 171 0.53 3.75 -16.25
N ILE A 172 0.11 2.67 -15.60
CA ILE A 172 -0.55 1.55 -16.27
C ILE A 172 -2.07 1.79 -16.22
N SER A 173 -2.71 1.89 -17.39
CA SER A 173 -4.17 2.03 -17.52
C SER A 173 -4.89 0.90 -16.80
N GLY A 174 -5.81 1.22 -15.89
CA GLY A 174 -6.55 0.22 -15.09
C GLY A 174 -5.78 -0.35 -13.88
N ALA A 175 -4.48 -0.09 -13.73
CA ALA A 175 -3.67 -0.52 -12.58
C ALA A 175 -2.98 0.64 -11.85
N THR A 176 -3.66 1.80 -11.77
CA THR A 176 -3.10 3.02 -11.17
C THR A 176 -2.69 2.83 -9.71
N VAL A 177 -3.50 2.12 -8.91
CA VAL A 177 -3.20 1.85 -7.48
C VAL A 177 -1.90 1.06 -7.34
N THR A 178 -1.74 0.01 -8.15
CA THR A 178 -0.55 -0.84 -8.18
C THR A 178 0.71 -0.04 -8.51
N VAL A 179 0.69 0.78 -9.57
CA VAL A 179 1.88 1.54 -9.98
C VAL A 179 2.21 2.69 -9.03
N VAL A 180 1.22 3.29 -8.38
CA VAL A 180 1.43 4.31 -7.34
C VAL A 180 2.07 3.67 -6.09
N ALA A 181 1.57 2.50 -5.68
CA ALA A 181 2.18 1.73 -4.60
C ALA A 181 3.61 1.31 -4.96
N GLN A 182 3.85 0.86 -6.19
CA GLN A 182 5.17 0.49 -6.69
C GLN A 182 6.14 1.67 -6.70
N ASN A 183 5.72 2.86 -7.16
CA ASN A 183 6.53 4.09 -7.06
C ASN A 183 6.92 4.37 -5.61
N GLN A 184 5.96 4.29 -4.69
CA GLN A 184 6.22 4.48 -3.26
C GLN A 184 7.24 3.46 -2.73
N VAL A 185 7.12 2.18 -3.11
CA VAL A 185 8.05 1.12 -2.73
C VAL A 185 9.46 1.44 -3.22
N LEU A 186 9.64 1.79 -4.50
CA LEU A 186 10.94 2.10 -5.08
C LEU A 186 11.60 3.31 -4.41
N MET A 187 10.85 4.40 -4.28
CA MET A 187 11.37 5.65 -3.72
C MET A 187 11.65 5.53 -2.22
N THR A 188 10.76 4.91 -1.44
CA THR A 188 10.96 4.71 0.00
C THR A 188 12.16 3.81 0.26
N SER A 189 12.27 2.70 -0.49
CA SER A 189 13.36 1.74 -0.33
C SER A 189 14.71 2.38 -0.68
N GLY A 190 14.79 2.99 -1.88
CA GLY A 190 16.01 3.63 -2.36
C GLY A 190 16.48 4.75 -1.43
N GLN A 191 15.58 5.63 -0.99
CA GLN A 191 15.94 6.73 -0.10
C GLN A 191 16.34 6.26 1.32
N ALA A 192 15.71 5.20 1.85
CA ALA A 192 16.06 4.67 3.16
C ALA A 192 17.51 4.15 3.18
N VAL A 193 17.87 3.32 2.19
CA VAL A 193 19.24 2.80 2.07
C VAL A 193 20.22 3.92 1.77
N ALA A 194 19.88 4.84 0.88
CA ALA A 194 20.76 5.95 0.50
C ALA A 194 21.11 6.91 1.65
N ARG A 195 20.16 7.19 2.55
CA ARG A 195 20.46 7.94 3.78
C ARG A 195 21.44 7.19 4.66
N GLN A 196 21.21 5.89 4.82
CA GLN A 196 22.03 5.05 5.67
C GLN A 196 23.46 4.89 5.15
N VAL A 197 23.65 4.82 3.84
CA VAL A 197 24.98 4.74 3.20
C VAL A 197 25.62 6.11 2.96
N GLY A 198 24.96 7.20 3.37
CA GLY A 198 25.50 8.56 3.32
C GLY A 198 25.40 9.29 1.97
N LEU A 199 24.59 8.79 1.03
CA LEU A 199 24.32 9.48 -0.24
C LEU A 199 23.37 10.68 -0.10
N ILE A 200 22.39 10.55 0.81
CA ILE A 200 21.46 11.63 1.15
C ILE A 200 21.89 12.19 2.51
N ALA A 201 22.25 13.47 2.54
CA ALA A 201 22.61 14.14 3.78
C ALA A 201 21.40 14.16 4.74
N PRO A 202 21.62 13.93 6.05
CA PRO A 202 20.56 14.05 7.04
C PRO A 202 19.94 15.44 7.02
N THR A 203 18.62 15.53 7.22
CA THR A 203 17.93 16.83 7.21
C THR A 203 18.32 17.59 8.46
N GLN A 204 18.98 18.75 8.34
CA GLN A 204 19.25 19.61 9.49
C GLN A 204 17.98 20.34 9.90
N ARG A 205 17.55 20.11 11.15
CA ARG A 205 16.34 20.74 11.72
C ARG A 205 16.75 21.77 12.76
N ALA A 206 16.03 22.88 12.82
CA ALA A 206 16.27 23.90 13.84
C ALA A 206 16.06 23.29 15.25
N PRO A 207 16.95 23.55 16.22
CA PRO A 207 16.84 22.99 17.55
C PRO A 207 15.62 23.54 18.28
N ALA A 208 15.04 22.73 19.18
CA ALA A 208 13.93 23.15 20.01
C ALA A 208 14.36 24.21 21.04
N ARG A 209 13.58 25.30 21.13
CA ARG A 209 13.71 26.32 22.18
C ARG A 209 12.50 26.20 23.10
N TYR A 210 12.74 25.92 24.38
CA TYR A 210 11.68 25.61 25.34
C TYR A 210 11.24 26.84 26.12
N VAL A 211 9.95 26.88 26.48
CA VAL A 211 9.38 27.87 27.41
C VAL A 211 9.22 27.20 28.77
N ALA A 212 10.10 27.51 29.72
CA ALA A 212 10.01 26.99 31.07
C ALA A 212 9.06 27.87 31.92
N SER A 213 7.98 27.27 32.41
CA SER A 213 7.02 27.87 33.32
C SER A 213 7.32 27.55 34.79
N GLY A 214 8.12 26.52 35.06
CA GLY A 214 8.37 25.99 36.40
C GLY A 214 7.25 25.11 36.95
N LYS A 215 6.17 24.87 36.17
CA LYS A 215 5.07 24.01 36.59
C LYS A 215 5.52 22.55 36.75
N ARG A 216 5.02 21.89 37.80
CA ARG A 216 5.10 20.43 37.96
C ARG A 216 3.80 19.78 37.50
N TYR A 217 3.91 18.84 36.57
CA TYR A 217 2.77 18.13 36.01
C TYR A 217 2.63 16.75 36.64
N SER A 218 1.38 16.34 36.89
CA SER A 218 1.03 14.95 37.15
C SER A 218 1.12 14.10 35.87
N TRP A 219 1.14 12.77 36.01
CA TRP A 219 1.14 11.86 34.86
C TRP A 219 -0.06 12.09 33.94
N ALA A 220 -1.25 12.23 34.52
CA ALA A 220 -2.47 12.49 33.76
C ALA A 220 -2.41 13.80 32.96
N GLU A 221 -1.84 14.87 33.53
CA GLU A 221 -1.63 16.13 32.80
C GLU A 221 -0.61 15.99 31.67
N LEU A 222 0.49 15.25 31.88
CA LEU A 222 1.50 15.01 30.83
C LEU A 222 0.91 14.23 29.64
N VAL A 223 0.03 13.27 29.92
CA VAL A 223 -0.71 12.53 28.88
C VAL A 223 -1.72 13.43 28.19
N ALA A 224 -2.47 14.25 28.92
CA ALA A 224 -3.44 15.18 28.36
C ALA A 224 -2.79 16.26 27.48
N LEU A 225 -1.61 16.75 27.88
CA LEU A 225 -0.78 17.66 27.07
C LEU A 225 -0.20 16.96 25.83
N GLY A 226 -0.17 15.63 25.81
CA GLY A 226 0.36 14.83 24.71
C GLY A 226 1.89 14.77 24.65
N VAL A 227 2.59 15.15 25.73
CA VAL A 227 4.06 15.03 25.88
C VAL A 227 4.48 13.64 26.38
N VAL A 228 3.52 12.85 26.84
CA VAL A 228 3.66 11.42 27.15
C VAL A 228 2.60 10.67 26.36
N GLN A 229 3.03 9.68 25.57
CA GLN A 229 2.17 8.94 24.64
C GLN A 229 2.24 7.43 24.89
N PRO A 230 1.10 6.72 24.82
CA PRO A 230 1.08 5.26 24.83
C PRO A 230 1.30 4.69 23.42
N LEU A 231 2.03 3.60 23.32
CA LEU A 231 2.13 2.72 22.17
C LEU A 231 1.70 1.32 22.62
N VAL A 232 0.48 0.94 22.23
CA VAL A 232 -0.12 -0.36 22.57
C VAL A 232 -0.13 -1.23 21.32
N VAL A 233 0.51 -2.40 21.42
CA VAL A 233 0.41 -3.44 20.39
C VAL A 233 -0.42 -4.57 20.93
N LYS A 234 -1.46 -4.96 20.20
CA LYS A 234 -2.30 -6.10 20.57
C LYS A 234 -1.78 -7.41 19.94
N PRO A 235 -2.02 -8.57 20.56
CA PRO A 235 -1.57 -9.86 20.04
C PRO A 235 -2.01 -10.14 18.60
N GLU A 236 -3.23 -9.73 18.21
CA GLU A 236 -3.76 -10.00 16.87
C GLU A 236 -3.01 -9.25 15.79
N GLN A 237 -2.45 -8.08 16.11
CA GLN A 237 -1.68 -7.26 15.17
C GLN A 237 -0.32 -7.87 14.80
N VAL A 238 0.18 -8.81 15.60
CA VAL A 238 1.38 -9.61 15.34
C VAL A 238 1.03 -11.07 14.98
N GLY A 239 -0.25 -11.35 14.70
CA GLY A 239 -0.69 -12.68 14.26
C GLY A 239 -0.90 -13.70 15.37
N LEU A 240 -0.75 -13.31 16.64
CA LEU A 240 -1.06 -14.15 17.80
C LEU A 240 -2.57 -14.19 18.07
N PRO A 241 -3.10 -15.23 18.73
CA PRO A 241 -4.52 -15.29 19.10
C PRO A 241 -4.90 -14.13 20.03
N ALA A 242 -6.17 -13.72 19.96
CA ALA A 242 -6.67 -12.64 20.80
C ALA A 242 -6.57 -13.01 22.28
N GLY A 243 -6.09 -12.07 23.09
CA GLY A 243 -5.85 -12.28 24.51
C GLY A 243 -6.28 -11.08 25.35
N GLY A 244 -6.47 -11.29 26.65
CA GLY A 244 -6.86 -10.24 27.59
C GLY A 244 -5.75 -9.23 27.90
N ALA A 245 -4.50 -9.53 27.54
CA ALA A 245 -3.34 -8.65 27.74
C ALA A 245 -2.77 -8.18 26.39
N PRO A 246 -2.23 -6.96 26.30
CA PRO A 246 -1.54 -6.50 25.11
C PRO A 246 -0.27 -7.34 24.85
N PHE A 247 0.18 -7.37 23.59
CA PHE A 247 1.49 -7.94 23.23
C PHE A 247 2.61 -7.15 23.93
N ILE A 248 2.54 -5.83 23.83
CA ILE A 248 3.36 -4.89 24.59
C ILE A 248 2.62 -3.56 24.74
N GLU A 249 2.75 -2.93 25.90
CA GLU A 249 2.31 -1.57 26.15
C GLU A 249 3.51 -0.73 26.60
N LEU A 250 3.85 0.26 25.80
CA LEU A 250 4.94 1.19 26.04
C LEU A 250 4.39 2.58 26.30
N TRP A 251 4.98 3.29 27.27
CA TRP A 251 4.79 4.72 27.46
C TRP A 251 6.11 5.43 27.23
N PHE A 252 6.07 6.53 26.49
CA PHE A 252 7.28 7.27 26.15
C PHE A 252 7.02 8.78 26.08
N GLY A 253 8.09 9.55 26.18
CA GLY A 253 8.03 11.00 26.10
C GLY A 253 9.40 11.68 26.04
N ASP A 254 9.38 12.98 25.75
CA ASP A 254 10.58 13.82 25.72
C ASP A 254 11.02 14.19 27.15
N LEU A 255 12.33 14.14 27.41
CA LEU A 255 12.92 14.54 28.70
C LEU A 255 13.71 15.85 28.61
N ASN A 256 13.72 16.53 27.47
CA ASN A 256 14.57 17.70 27.23
C ASN A 256 13.90 18.99 27.69
N HIS A 257 12.58 19.07 27.61
CA HIS A 257 11.85 20.21 28.15
C HIS A 257 12.00 20.28 29.68
N PRO A 258 12.46 21.41 30.27
CA PRO A 258 12.75 21.51 31.71
C PRO A 258 11.58 21.12 32.62
N ASP A 259 10.38 21.64 32.36
CA ASP A 259 9.21 21.35 33.20
C ASP A 259 8.76 19.88 33.09
N VAL A 260 8.81 19.30 31.89
CA VAL A 260 8.42 17.90 31.62
C VAL A 260 9.45 16.95 32.24
N GLY A 261 10.74 17.17 31.95
CA GLY A 261 11.84 16.36 32.45
C GLY A 261 11.92 16.39 33.99
N ARG A 262 11.76 17.56 34.61
CA ARG A 262 11.68 17.66 36.07
C ARG A 262 10.45 16.93 36.60
N SER A 263 9.27 17.11 36.00
CA SER A 263 8.04 16.42 36.42
C SER A 263 8.16 14.90 36.39
N LEU A 264 8.86 14.35 35.38
CA LEU A 264 9.04 12.91 35.22
C LEU A 264 10.17 12.33 36.08
N LEU A 265 11.32 12.99 36.17
CA LEU A 265 12.54 12.45 36.80
C LEU A 265 12.85 13.03 38.18
N GLY A 266 12.10 14.02 38.63
CA GLY A 266 12.49 14.85 39.77
C GLY A 266 13.50 15.93 39.41
N ALA A 267 13.78 16.82 40.36
CA ALA A 267 14.76 17.89 40.14
C ALA A 267 16.19 17.30 40.04
N ALA A 268 16.57 16.45 41.00
CA ALA A 268 17.89 15.83 41.04
C ALA A 268 18.12 14.88 39.85
N GLY A 269 17.13 14.06 39.50
CA GLY A 269 17.21 13.15 38.35
C GLY A 269 17.36 13.91 37.02
N PHE A 270 16.62 15.00 36.84
CA PHE A 270 16.74 15.84 35.65
C PHE A 270 18.12 16.50 35.54
N GLU A 271 18.62 17.14 36.60
CA GLU A 271 19.95 17.76 36.57
C GLU A 271 21.07 16.72 36.37
N SER A 272 20.94 15.52 36.96
CA SER A 272 21.87 14.41 36.73
C SER A 272 21.83 13.88 35.29
N LEU A 273 20.67 13.88 34.64
CA LEU A 273 20.57 13.52 33.23
C LEU A 273 21.25 14.59 32.36
N ARG A 274 20.95 15.86 32.62
CA ARG A 274 21.51 17.00 31.87
C ARG A 274 23.02 17.08 31.98
N SER A 275 23.62 16.78 33.13
CA SER A 275 25.08 16.80 33.31
C SER A 275 25.82 15.73 32.50
N ARG A 276 25.13 14.65 32.08
CA ARG A 276 25.69 13.55 31.27
C ARG A 276 25.49 13.74 29.77
N MET A 277 24.65 14.70 29.38
CA MET A 277 24.31 14.97 27.98
C MET A 277 25.14 16.11 27.43
N LYS A 278 25.49 16.02 26.14
CA LYS A 278 26.14 17.11 25.41
C LYS A 278 25.09 18.07 24.83
N GLU A 279 25.56 19.23 24.40
CA GLU A 279 24.72 20.17 23.65
C GLU A 279 24.23 19.53 22.34
N GLY A 280 22.95 19.73 22.02
CA GLY A 280 22.30 19.12 20.85
C GLY A 280 21.88 17.65 21.02
N GLU A 281 22.21 17.00 22.14
CA GLU A 281 21.70 15.67 22.45
C GLU A 281 20.29 15.76 23.04
N HIS A 282 19.48 14.75 22.74
CA HIS A 282 18.10 14.69 23.18
C HIS A 282 17.85 13.40 23.95
N ALA A 283 17.19 13.45 25.10
CA ALA A 283 16.79 12.28 25.85
C ALA A 283 15.29 12.02 25.73
N ILE A 284 14.93 10.74 25.53
CA ILE A 284 13.56 10.25 25.61
C ILE A 284 13.51 9.13 26.64
N PHE A 285 12.40 9.01 27.37
CA PHE A 285 12.18 7.84 28.21
C PHE A 285 11.26 6.85 27.52
N VAL A 286 11.41 5.56 27.83
CA VAL A 286 10.49 4.49 27.44
C VAL A 286 10.29 3.58 28.66
N VAL A 287 9.04 3.28 28.99
CA VAL A 287 8.68 2.31 30.04
C VAL A 287 7.65 1.31 29.52
N ARG A 288 7.73 0.06 29.97
CA ARG A 288 6.77 -1.00 29.67
C ARG A 288 5.88 -1.25 30.88
N THR A 289 4.59 -1.00 30.71
CA THR A 289 3.57 -1.14 31.77
C THR A 289 2.83 -2.47 31.68
N ALA A 290 2.67 -3.03 30.47
CA ALA A 290 2.00 -4.30 30.24
C ALA A 290 2.56 -5.10 29.05
N GLY A 291 2.15 -6.36 28.93
CA GLY A 291 2.62 -7.33 27.92
C GLY A 291 3.83 -8.15 28.39
N ALA A 292 4.16 -9.22 27.67
CA ALA A 292 5.26 -10.13 28.05
C ALA A 292 6.56 -9.85 27.28
N GLU A 293 6.48 -9.10 26.19
CA GLU A 293 7.61 -8.83 25.31
C GLU A 293 8.49 -7.69 25.82
N SER A 294 9.77 -7.70 25.43
CA SER A 294 10.73 -6.64 25.74
C SER A 294 10.92 -5.71 24.55
N PHE A 295 11.07 -4.41 24.83
CA PHE A 295 11.47 -3.42 23.83
C PHE A 295 12.99 -3.36 23.61
N LYS A 296 13.79 -4.01 24.47
CA LYS A 296 15.25 -4.06 24.31
C LYS A 296 15.68 -5.04 23.22
N GLY A 297 14.86 -6.07 23.01
CA GLY A 297 15.02 -7.10 21.99
C GLY A 297 16.22 -8.02 22.21
N SER A 298 16.56 -8.81 21.19
CA SER A 298 17.52 -9.92 21.29
C SER A 298 18.98 -9.47 21.15
N GLY A 299 19.21 -8.32 20.50
CA GLY A 299 20.54 -7.74 20.30
C GLY A 299 21.12 -7.01 21.52
N PHE A 300 20.41 -7.00 22.65
CA PHE A 300 20.81 -6.29 23.86
C PHE A 300 21.95 -6.99 24.63
N VAL A 301 23.16 -6.84 24.11
CA VAL A 301 24.44 -7.23 24.73
C VAL A 301 25.37 -6.02 24.79
N ARG A 302 26.47 -6.08 25.56
CA ARG A 302 27.50 -5.02 25.54
C ARG A 302 28.05 -4.87 24.12
N GLY A 303 28.10 -3.64 23.61
CA GLY A 303 28.42 -3.31 22.22
C GLY A 303 27.30 -3.57 21.21
N GLY A 304 26.11 -3.97 21.67
CA GLY A 304 24.95 -4.31 20.85
C GLY A 304 24.09 -3.11 20.46
N ILE A 305 22.99 -3.42 19.77
CA ILE A 305 21.97 -2.46 19.32
C ILE A 305 20.62 -2.77 19.94
N TYR A 306 19.80 -1.74 20.06
CA TYR A 306 18.37 -1.90 20.32
C TYR A 306 17.68 -2.16 18.98
N ASP A 307 17.49 -3.43 18.65
CA ASP A 307 16.93 -3.90 17.37
C ASP A 307 15.41 -3.66 17.24
N ARG A 308 14.70 -3.54 18.38
CA ARG A 308 13.24 -3.35 18.42
C ARG A 308 12.78 -1.92 18.61
N LEU A 309 13.68 -0.99 18.94
CA LEU A 309 13.32 0.41 19.21
C LEU A 309 14.03 1.34 18.23
N GLN A 310 13.23 2.14 17.52
CA GLN A 310 13.73 3.11 16.57
C GLN A 310 12.99 4.44 16.76
N LEU A 311 13.66 5.53 16.43
CA LEU A 311 13.03 6.85 16.36
C LEU A 311 12.99 7.31 14.90
N LYS A 312 11.81 7.71 14.44
CA LYS A 312 11.57 8.19 13.08
C LYS A 312 11.20 9.66 13.11
N GLN A 313 11.90 10.48 12.33
CA GLN A 313 11.54 11.88 12.15
C GLN A 313 11.63 12.28 10.68
N GLY A 314 10.47 12.51 10.07
CA GLY A 314 10.37 12.66 8.62
C GLY A 314 10.89 11.41 7.93
N ALA A 315 11.99 11.55 7.19
CA ALA A 315 12.61 10.46 6.46
C ALA A 315 13.91 9.94 7.11
N ASP A 316 14.28 10.50 8.26
CA ASP A 316 15.44 10.09 9.05
C ASP A 316 15.03 9.01 10.06
N LEU A 317 15.84 7.94 10.12
CA LEU A 317 15.69 6.83 11.05
C LEU A 317 16.88 6.82 12.01
N ILE A 318 16.60 6.74 13.30
CA ILE A 318 17.62 6.71 14.35
C ILE A 318 17.47 5.40 15.12
N THR A 319 18.56 4.64 15.14
CA THR A 319 18.70 3.42 15.93
C THR A 319 19.58 3.70 17.15
N PHE A 320 19.39 2.93 18.21
CA PHE A 320 20.12 3.13 19.46
C PHE A 320 21.15 2.02 19.70
N ARG A 321 22.30 2.40 20.27
CA ARG A 321 23.32 1.47 20.77
C ARG A 321 23.31 1.41 22.28
N ASP A 322 24.06 0.47 22.85
CA ASP A 322 24.26 0.37 24.29
C ASP A 322 24.80 1.68 24.94
N LEU A 323 25.67 2.42 24.25
CA LEU A 323 26.21 3.72 24.68
C LEU A 323 25.18 4.87 24.67
N ASP A 324 24.04 4.66 24.02
CA ASP A 324 22.95 5.63 23.92
C ASP A 324 21.88 5.39 24.99
N TYR A 325 22.12 4.49 25.94
CA TYR A 325 21.14 4.09 26.94
C TYR A 325 21.58 4.41 28.37
N PHE A 326 20.65 4.95 29.15
CA PHE A 326 20.76 5.07 30.60
C PHE A 326 19.59 4.34 31.29
N ASN A 327 19.86 3.80 32.48
CA ASN A 327 18.81 3.20 33.29
C ASN A 327 17.86 4.28 33.83
N LEU A 328 16.56 4.02 33.71
CA LEU A 328 15.52 4.79 34.38
C LEU A 328 15.06 4.03 35.62
N TYR A 329 15.40 4.53 36.81
CA TYR A 329 15.13 3.83 38.07
C TYR A 329 13.71 4.09 38.62
N GLY A 330 13.08 5.20 38.25
CA GLY A 330 11.77 5.59 38.75
C GLY A 330 11.21 6.77 37.97
N LEU A 331 9.89 6.94 38.06
CA LEU A 331 9.18 8.12 37.60
C LEU A 331 8.57 8.82 38.83
N GLU A 332 8.82 10.12 38.98
CA GLU A 332 8.33 10.92 40.12
C GLU A 332 6.99 11.60 39.85
N ALA A 333 6.51 11.59 38.59
CA ALA A 333 5.24 12.20 38.24
C ALA A 333 4.09 11.54 39.02
N ALA A 334 3.28 12.36 39.70
CA ALA A 334 2.16 11.85 40.50
C ALA A 334 1.19 11.04 39.62
N GLY A 335 0.88 9.81 40.04
CA GLY A 335 0.02 8.88 39.30
C GLY A 335 0.71 8.15 38.13
N ALA A 336 2.05 8.18 38.04
CA ALA A 336 2.77 7.38 37.04
C ALA A 336 2.50 5.88 37.24
N PRO A 337 2.29 5.12 36.15
CA PRO A 337 2.01 3.70 36.22
C PRO A 337 3.24 2.92 36.69
N SER A 338 2.99 1.78 37.37
CA SER A 338 4.05 0.80 37.62
C SER A 338 4.53 0.21 36.30
N PHE A 339 5.84 0.02 36.17
CA PHE A 339 6.46 -0.57 34.98
C PHE A 339 7.42 -1.70 35.37
N THR A 340 7.66 -2.60 34.42
CA THR A 340 8.51 -3.78 34.61
C THR A 340 9.79 -3.72 33.79
N GLU A 341 9.85 -2.80 32.81
CA GLU A 341 11.04 -2.53 32.02
C GLU A 341 11.09 -1.02 31.72
N SER A 342 12.27 -0.42 31.77
CA SER A 342 12.44 1.03 31.64
C SER A 342 13.80 1.38 31.03
N GLY A 343 13.89 2.59 30.47
CA GLY A 343 15.12 3.11 29.87
C GLY A 343 15.01 4.57 29.50
N ILE A 344 16.15 5.26 29.50
CA ILE A 344 16.35 6.56 28.86
C ILE A 344 17.23 6.33 27.64
N PHE A 345 16.78 6.79 26.48
CA PHE A 345 17.51 6.72 25.23
C PHE A 345 17.97 8.11 24.81
N VAL A 346 19.26 8.24 24.54
CA VAL A 346 19.92 9.47 24.11
C VAL A 346 20.03 9.46 22.59
N VAL A 347 19.32 10.38 21.96
CA VAL A 347 19.37 10.64 20.53
C VAL A 347 20.56 11.57 20.26
N ARG A 348 21.59 11.01 19.61
CA ARG A 348 22.83 11.72 19.23
C ARG A 348 22.89 11.99 17.73
N SER A 349 21.81 12.52 17.16
CA SER A 349 21.74 12.84 15.73
C SER A 349 21.46 14.33 15.52
N PRO A 350 22.28 15.06 14.75
CA PRO A 350 22.03 16.47 14.44
C PRO A 350 20.79 16.66 13.55
N ALA A 351 20.27 15.58 12.96
CA ALA A 351 19.02 15.62 12.21
C ALA A 351 17.79 15.69 13.13
N PHE A 352 17.91 15.22 14.37
CA PHE A 352 16.77 15.18 15.29
C PHE A 352 16.52 16.54 15.94
N SER A 353 15.25 16.93 16.04
CA SER A 353 14.83 18.07 16.85
C SER A 353 13.45 17.83 17.46
N ALA A 354 13.34 17.99 18.77
CA ALA A 354 12.07 17.84 19.49
C ALA A 354 11.00 18.88 19.11
N ALA A 355 11.37 19.96 18.41
CA ALA A 355 10.42 20.98 17.92
C ALA A 355 9.51 20.45 16.81
N TYR A 356 9.98 19.44 16.07
CA TYR A 356 9.28 18.85 14.94
C TYR A 356 8.60 17.54 15.37
N PRO A 357 7.51 17.13 14.70
CA PRO A 357 6.85 15.87 15.01
C PRO A 357 7.81 14.71 14.75
N TRP A 358 7.86 13.75 15.68
CA TRP A 358 8.61 12.52 15.55
C TRP A 358 7.75 11.34 15.98
N LYS A 359 8.19 10.13 15.65
CA LYS A 359 7.50 8.90 15.97
C LYS A 359 8.43 7.93 16.67
N LEU A 360 7.98 7.34 17.77
CA LEU A 360 8.61 6.14 18.29
C LEU A 360 8.12 4.95 17.47
N ALA A 361 9.05 4.13 16.97
CA ALA A 361 8.76 2.94 16.21
C ALA A 361 9.23 1.70 16.99
N PHE A 362 8.29 0.80 17.27
CA PHE A 362 8.55 -0.51 17.86
C PHE A 362 8.48 -1.59 16.79
N LEU A 363 9.50 -2.43 16.68
CA LEU A 363 9.54 -3.55 15.75
C LEU A 363 9.17 -4.83 16.48
N GLY A 364 8.00 -5.38 16.13
CA GLY A 364 7.49 -6.65 16.65
C GLY A 364 7.58 -7.75 15.60
N ASN A 365 7.84 -8.98 16.02
CA ASN A 365 7.79 -10.13 15.12
C ASN A 365 6.33 -10.51 14.88
N ARG A 366 5.82 -10.25 13.67
CA ARG A 366 4.52 -10.73 13.22
C ARG A 366 4.66 -12.14 12.66
N VAL A 367 3.80 -13.05 13.11
CA VAL A 367 3.67 -14.40 12.57
C VAL A 367 2.50 -14.43 11.60
N ASP A 368 2.74 -14.78 10.34
CA ASP A 368 1.65 -15.07 9.41
C ASP A 368 0.98 -16.38 9.83
N ARG A 369 -0.33 -16.35 10.09
CA ARG A 369 -1.09 -17.52 10.54
C ARG A 369 -1.25 -18.59 9.47
N ALA A 370 -1.19 -18.21 8.18
CA ALA A 370 -1.36 -19.15 7.09
C ALA A 370 -0.08 -19.94 6.80
N THR A 371 1.08 -19.29 6.97
CA THR A 371 2.38 -19.83 6.55
C THR A 371 3.33 -20.12 7.71
N GLY A 372 3.07 -19.54 8.89
CA GLY A 372 3.97 -19.62 10.06
C GLY A 372 5.21 -18.73 9.94
N HIS A 373 5.39 -17.99 8.85
CA HIS A 373 6.56 -17.13 8.65
C HIS A 373 6.56 -15.94 9.61
N ARG A 374 7.76 -15.57 10.07
CA ARG A 374 7.99 -14.40 10.91
C ARG A 374 8.48 -13.23 10.07
N THR A 375 7.75 -12.13 10.07
CA THR A 375 8.16 -10.85 9.48
C THR A 375 8.21 -9.77 10.55
N PHE A 376 8.96 -8.70 10.32
CA PHE A 376 8.96 -7.55 11.23
C PHE A 376 7.79 -6.64 10.91
N ALA A 377 6.91 -6.42 11.89
CA ALA A 377 5.88 -5.38 11.82
C ALA A 377 6.36 -4.16 12.61
N VAL A 378 6.24 -2.98 12.00
CA VAL A 378 6.58 -1.71 12.64
C VAL A 378 5.32 -1.04 13.17
N PHE A 379 5.31 -0.77 14.48
CA PHE A 379 4.24 -0.05 15.17
C PHE A 379 4.75 1.33 15.53
N GLU A 380 4.05 2.37 15.09
CA GLU A 380 4.50 3.76 15.26
C GLU A 380 3.51 4.57 16.08
N GLN A 381 4.03 5.37 17.02
CA GLN A 381 3.24 6.37 17.74
C GLN A 381 3.88 7.76 17.59
N LYS A 382 3.08 8.74 17.14
CA LYS A 382 3.52 10.14 16.93
C LYS A 382 3.55 10.91 18.25
N LEU A 383 4.60 11.69 18.46
CA LEU A 383 4.70 12.71 19.49
C LEU A 383 5.10 14.04 18.85
N TRP A 384 4.41 15.11 19.25
CA TRP A 384 4.79 16.46 18.85
C TRP A 384 4.54 17.41 20.02
N LEU A 385 5.61 18.03 20.53
CA LEU A 385 5.52 18.96 21.64
C LEU A 385 4.45 20.03 21.38
N PRO A 386 3.59 20.33 22.38
CA PRO A 386 2.62 21.42 22.29
C PRO A 386 3.28 22.76 21.96
N ALA A 387 2.57 23.60 21.21
CA ALA A 387 3.07 24.92 20.83
C ALA A 387 3.38 25.81 22.05
N GLU A 388 2.64 25.64 23.15
CA GLU A 388 2.83 26.38 24.41
C GLU A 388 4.17 26.09 25.10
N LEU A 389 4.76 24.91 24.83
CA LEU A 389 6.05 24.50 25.40
C LEU A 389 7.25 24.92 24.51
N LEU A 390 6.98 25.53 23.35
CA LEU A 390 7.99 25.93 22.37
C LEU A 390 7.98 27.44 22.15
N GLN A 391 9.16 28.05 22.17
CA GLN A 391 9.32 29.46 21.87
C GLN A 391 9.02 29.71 20.39
N GLY A 392 8.02 30.53 20.09
CA GLY A 392 7.54 30.78 18.72
C GLY A 392 6.54 29.75 18.21
N GLY A 393 6.09 28.81 19.05
CA GLY A 393 5.10 27.81 18.70
C GLY A 393 5.65 26.65 17.86
N ARG A 394 4.73 25.88 17.26
CA ARG A 394 5.08 24.74 16.40
C ARG A 394 5.61 25.22 15.05
N PRO A 395 6.73 24.66 14.55
CA PRO A 395 7.18 24.96 13.20
C PRO A 395 6.15 24.47 12.18
N GLN A 396 6.04 25.19 11.05
CA GLN A 396 5.23 24.70 9.93
C GLN A 396 5.92 23.50 9.28
N VAL A 397 5.21 22.38 9.25
CA VAL A 397 5.67 21.13 8.63
C VAL A 397 4.67 20.77 7.55
N GLU A 398 5.12 20.77 6.29
CA GLU A 398 4.33 20.24 5.19
C GLU A 398 4.34 18.71 5.26
N GLU A 399 3.27 18.13 5.78
CA GLU A 399 3.10 16.68 5.71
C GLU A 399 2.81 16.27 4.25
N PRO A 400 3.49 15.25 3.70
CA PRO A 400 3.23 14.80 2.34
C PRO A 400 1.77 14.38 2.23
N THR A 401 1.03 15.03 1.33
CA THR A 401 -0.39 14.74 1.10
C THR A 401 -0.60 13.26 0.81
N ALA A 402 -1.63 12.67 1.42
CA ALA A 402 -1.93 11.26 1.26
C ALA A 402 -2.10 10.89 -0.23
N PRO A 403 -1.61 9.72 -0.68
CA PRO A 403 -1.61 9.35 -2.10
C PRO A 403 -2.98 9.46 -2.78
N TRP A 404 -4.04 9.04 -2.10
CA TRP A 404 -5.40 9.11 -2.63
C TRP A 404 -5.84 10.56 -2.89
N VAL A 405 -5.52 11.53 -2.01
CA VAL A 405 -5.87 12.95 -2.21
C VAL A 405 -5.25 13.48 -3.49
N ARG A 406 -4.02 13.06 -3.79
CA ARG A 406 -3.33 13.47 -5.03
C ARG A 406 -4.03 12.91 -6.27
N ILE A 407 -4.45 11.65 -6.23
CA ILE A 407 -5.20 11.01 -7.33
C ILE A 407 -6.53 11.75 -7.59
N TRP A 408 -7.24 12.13 -6.53
CA TRP A 408 -8.48 12.92 -6.66
C TRP A 408 -8.24 14.29 -7.29
N LYS A 409 -7.13 14.96 -6.92
CA LYS A 409 -6.75 16.25 -7.53
C LYS A 409 -6.36 16.08 -9.00
N SER A 410 -5.58 15.06 -9.35
CA SER A 410 -5.13 14.85 -10.73
C SER A 410 -6.27 14.41 -11.66
N LYS A 411 -7.19 13.58 -11.18
CA LYS A 411 -8.37 13.11 -11.94
C LYS A 411 -9.63 13.95 -11.68
N ALA A 412 -9.49 15.18 -11.17
CA ALA A 412 -10.62 16.01 -10.78
C ALA A 412 -11.59 16.26 -11.94
N LEU A 413 -11.09 16.55 -13.14
CA LEU A 413 -11.91 16.82 -14.32
C LEU A 413 -12.72 15.58 -14.73
N GLU A 414 -12.06 14.44 -14.91
CA GLU A 414 -12.69 13.16 -15.28
C GLU A 414 -13.76 12.75 -14.25
N THR A 415 -13.42 12.85 -12.96
CA THR A 415 -14.32 12.49 -11.85
C THR A 415 -15.52 13.43 -11.79
N THR A 416 -15.32 14.72 -12.02
CA THR A 416 -16.40 15.72 -12.04
C THR A 416 -17.34 15.48 -13.21
N LEU A 417 -16.81 15.26 -14.42
CA LEU A 417 -17.62 14.92 -15.61
C LEU A 417 -18.41 13.63 -15.39
N PHE A 418 -17.79 12.63 -14.76
CA PHE A 418 -18.47 11.38 -14.41
C PHE A 418 -19.58 11.59 -13.38
N ALA A 419 -19.34 12.36 -12.31
CA ALA A 419 -20.35 12.68 -11.31
C ALA A 419 -21.53 13.45 -11.93
N LEU A 420 -21.24 14.41 -12.83
CA LEU A 420 -22.27 15.14 -13.57
C LEU A 420 -23.08 14.23 -14.50
N LEU A 421 -22.45 13.25 -15.16
CA LEU A 421 -23.14 12.24 -15.96
C LEU A 421 -24.09 11.41 -15.09
N LEU A 422 -23.62 10.92 -13.94
CA LEU A 422 -24.44 10.13 -13.01
C LEU A 422 -25.63 10.94 -12.48
N LEU A 423 -25.39 12.18 -12.06
CA LEU A 423 -26.44 13.10 -11.62
C LEU A 423 -27.44 13.37 -12.74
N GLY A 424 -26.96 13.68 -13.95
CA GLY A 424 -27.79 13.94 -15.12
C GLY A 424 -28.71 12.76 -15.45
N VAL A 425 -28.16 11.54 -15.50
CA VAL A 425 -28.95 10.32 -15.75
C VAL A 425 -29.92 10.06 -14.58
N GLY A 426 -29.49 10.28 -13.33
CA GLY A 426 -30.36 10.18 -12.15
C GLY A 426 -31.56 11.12 -12.21
N ILE A 427 -31.34 12.39 -12.58
CA ILE A 427 -32.39 13.41 -12.74
C ILE A 427 -33.34 13.02 -13.87
N VAL A 428 -32.82 12.66 -15.05
CA VAL A 428 -33.65 12.22 -16.18
C VAL A 428 -34.52 11.02 -15.79
N TYR A 429 -33.95 10.07 -15.05
CA TYR A 429 -34.69 8.91 -14.57
C TYR A 429 -35.71 9.25 -13.49
N ALA A 430 -35.46 10.23 -12.63
CA ALA A 430 -36.46 10.74 -11.69
C ALA A 430 -37.66 11.33 -12.44
N PHE A 431 -37.43 11.99 -13.58
CA PHE A 431 -38.49 12.48 -14.47
C PHE A 431 -39.08 11.42 -15.42
N ARG A 432 -38.78 10.12 -15.22
CA ARG A 432 -39.23 9.05 -16.12
C ARG A 432 -40.74 9.05 -16.34
N GLU A 433 -41.55 9.31 -15.32
CA GLU A 433 -43.01 9.27 -15.44
C GLU A 433 -43.56 10.40 -16.29
N ARG A 434 -42.93 11.57 -16.22
CA ARG A 434 -43.28 12.71 -17.08
C ARG A 434 -42.87 12.43 -18.53
N LEU A 435 -41.68 11.86 -18.73
CA LEU A 435 -41.17 11.49 -20.06
C LEU A 435 -41.98 10.36 -20.71
N THR A 436 -42.44 9.37 -19.93
CA THR A 436 -43.29 8.30 -20.46
C THR A 436 -44.69 8.81 -20.80
N ARG A 437 -45.25 9.77 -20.05
CA ARG A 437 -46.53 10.42 -20.39
C ARG A 437 -46.45 11.25 -21.69
N LEU A 438 -45.30 11.86 -21.95
CA LEU A 438 -45.05 12.59 -23.21
C LEU A 438 -44.78 11.65 -24.41
N SER A 439 -44.50 10.37 -24.15
CA SER A 439 -44.22 9.36 -25.16
C SER A 439 -45.51 8.62 -25.55
N THR A 440 -45.94 8.76 -26.80
CA THR A 440 -47.03 7.95 -27.37
C THR A 440 -46.49 6.65 -27.99
N HIS A 441 -47.37 5.67 -28.24
CA HIS A 441 -46.99 4.39 -28.85
C HIS A 441 -46.23 4.54 -30.19
N LYS A 442 -46.48 5.64 -30.93
CA LYS A 442 -45.82 5.99 -32.19
C LYS A 442 -44.56 6.84 -32.02
N ASN A 443 -44.46 7.68 -30.97
CA ASN A 443 -43.32 8.55 -30.74
C ASN A 443 -42.69 8.31 -29.36
N LYS A 444 -41.67 7.45 -29.34
CA LYS A 444 -40.87 7.14 -28.13
C LYS A 444 -39.57 7.95 -28.05
N TRP A 445 -39.41 8.96 -28.90
CA TRP A 445 -38.17 9.73 -29.01
C TRP A 445 -37.69 10.34 -27.69
N PRO A 446 -38.54 10.96 -26.83
CA PRO A 446 -38.06 11.59 -25.61
C PRO A 446 -37.36 10.61 -24.67
N VAL A 447 -37.92 9.42 -24.48
CA VAL A 447 -37.31 8.38 -23.62
C VAL A 447 -36.12 7.72 -24.30
N ASN A 448 -36.24 7.41 -25.59
CA ASN A 448 -35.20 6.70 -26.32
C ASN A 448 -33.95 7.55 -26.56
N ALA A 449 -34.09 8.85 -26.82
CA ALA A 449 -32.97 9.74 -27.04
C ALA A 449 -32.08 9.78 -25.79
N PHE A 450 -32.64 10.14 -24.62
CA PHE A 450 -31.87 10.16 -23.38
C PHE A 450 -31.31 8.78 -23.01
N LYS A 451 -32.09 7.71 -23.21
CA LYS A 451 -31.65 6.36 -22.89
C LYS A 451 -30.49 5.89 -23.78
N TYR A 452 -30.56 6.12 -25.09
CA TYR A 452 -29.49 5.72 -26.01
C TYR A 452 -28.25 6.60 -25.87
N THR A 453 -28.41 7.89 -25.57
CA THR A 453 -27.28 8.75 -25.20
C THR A 453 -26.61 8.28 -23.92
N ALA A 454 -27.39 7.96 -22.87
CA ALA A 454 -26.87 7.41 -21.63
C ALA A 454 -26.14 6.07 -21.85
N TRP A 455 -26.67 5.19 -22.70
CA TRP A 455 -25.99 3.95 -23.08
C TRP A 455 -24.69 4.20 -23.85
N GLY A 456 -24.69 5.11 -24.83
CA GLY A 456 -23.48 5.45 -25.58
C GLY A 456 -22.38 5.98 -24.67
N LEU A 457 -22.72 6.91 -23.77
CA LEU A 457 -21.80 7.45 -22.78
C LEU A 457 -21.37 6.40 -21.76
N SER A 458 -22.28 5.54 -21.31
CA SER A 458 -21.96 4.43 -20.39
C SER A 458 -20.98 3.45 -21.02
N ILE A 459 -21.15 3.07 -22.29
CA ILE A 459 -20.24 2.15 -22.97
C ILE A 459 -18.89 2.82 -23.26
N ALA A 460 -18.90 3.97 -23.91
CA ALA A 460 -17.67 4.61 -24.39
C ALA A 460 -16.89 5.32 -23.28
N PHE A 461 -17.55 6.19 -22.50
CA PHE A 461 -16.88 7.00 -21.48
C PHE A 461 -16.70 6.23 -20.17
N VAL A 462 -17.74 5.60 -19.63
CA VAL A 462 -17.65 4.88 -18.34
C VAL A 462 -16.96 3.52 -18.49
N GLY A 463 -17.35 2.76 -19.53
CA GLY A 463 -16.87 1.41 -19.81
C GLY A 463 -15.43 1.39 -20.33
N PHE A 464 -15.19 1.94 -21.53
CA PHE A 464 -13.87 1.91 -22.17
C PHE A 464 -12.94 3.06 -21.77
N GLY A 465 -13.48 4.25 -21.47
CA GLY A 465 -12.69 5.43 -21.10
C GLY A 465 -12.16 5.36 -19.66
N LEU A 466 -13.06 5.36 -18.68
CA LEU A 466 -12.71 5.36 -17.26
C LEU A 466 -12.43 3.97 -16.70
N MET A 467 -12.89 2.90 -17.37
CA MET A 467 -12.85 1.52 -16.86
C MET A 467 -13.47 1.38 -15.46
N ALA A 468 -14.39 2.30 -15.11
CA ALA A 468 -14.97 2.43 -13.78
C ALA A 468 -16.17 1.48 -13.64
N GLN A 469 -15.88 0.21 -13.37
CA GLN A 469 -16.87 -0.85 -13.31
C GLN A 469 -16.99 -1.42 -11.89
N PRO A 470 -18.19 -1.41 -11.30
CA PRO A 470 -18.45 -2.09 -10.05
C PRO A 470 -18.37 -3.60 -10.28
N SER A 471 -17.55 -4.30 -9.50
CA SER A 471 -17.34 -5.75 -9.60
C SER A 471 -17.56 -6.45 -8.26
N ILE A 472 -17.69 -7.77 -8.30
CA ILE A 472 -17.75 -8.60 -7.09
C ILE A 472 -16.44 -8.58 -6.32
N THR A 473 -15.30 -8.40 -7.00
CA THR A 473 -13.98 -8.37 -6.37
C THR A 473 -13.89 -7.25 -5.36
N GLN A 474 -14.43 -6.06 -5.66
CA GLN A 474 -14.47 -4.94 -4.72
C GLN A 474 -15.29 -5.25 -3.47
N VAL A 475 -16.40 -5.99 -3.62
CA VAL A 475 -17.21 -6.46 -2.50
C VAL A 475 -16.41 -7.45 -1.64
N LEU A 476 -15.70 -8.40 -2.26
CA LEU A 476 -14.81 -9.32 -1.52
C LEU A 476 -13.71 -8.55 -0.77
N THR A 477 -13.10 -7.54 -1.41
CA THR A 477 -12.09 -6.68 -0.77
C THR A 477 -12.67 -5.93 0.44
N TRP A 478 -13.91 -5.44 0.36
CA TRP A 478 -14.59 -4.79 1.51
C TRP A 478 -14.80 -5.74 2.68
N PHE A 479 -15.30 -6.95 2.42
CA PHE A 479 -15.47 -7.96 3.47
C PHE A 479 -14.13 -8.34 4.10
N HIS A 480 -13.08 -8.48 3.31
CA HIS A 480 -11.74 -8.79 3.80
C HIS A 480 -11.14 -7.63 4.61
N ALA A 481 -11.23 -6.38 4.14
CA ALA A 481 -10.74 -5.20 4.84
C ALA A 481 -11.47 -4.98 6.18
N LEU A 482 -12.78 -5.26 6.23
CA LEU A 482 -13.56 -5.22 7.47
C LEU A 482 -13.09 -6.26 8.50
N LEU A 483 -12.64 -7.43 8.06
CA LEU A 483 -12.26 -8.53 8.94
C LEU A 483 -10.78 -8.50 9.39
N PHE A 484 -9.85 -8.04 8.54
CA PHE A 484 -8.41 -8.21 8.78
C PHE A 484 -7.64 -6.89 8.98
N GLN A 485 -7.83 -5.89 8.12
CA GLN A 485 -7.10 -4.62 8.13
C GLN A 485 -7.99 -3.51 7.54
N TRP A 486 -8.51 -2.63 8.39
CA TRP A 486 -9.36 -1.52 7.95
C TRP A 486 -8.52 -0.36 7.41
N THR A 487 -8.31 -0.28 6.08
CA THR A 487 -7.56 0.82 5.42
C THR A 487 -8.37 1.46 4.29
N TRP A 488 -9.00 2.61 4.59
CA TRP A 488 -9.79 3.39 3.61
C TRP A 488 -9.00 3.91 2.40
N SER A 489 -7.67 4.00 2.51
CA SER A 489 -6.79 4.58 1.49
C SER A 489 -6.88 3.86 0.15
N LEU A 490 -6.97 2.52 0.17
CA LEU A 490 -7.00 1.70 -1.04
C LEU A 490 -8.31 1.91 -1.82
N PHE A 491 -9.44 1.98 -1.11
CA PHE A 491 -10.74 2.23 -1.73
C PHE A 491 -10.86 3.66 -2.30
N LEU A 492 -10.30 4.66 -1.61
CA LEU A 492 -10.26 6.04 -2.09
C LEU A 492 -9.29 6.26 -3.25
N SER A 493 -8.48 5.26 -3.62
CA SER A 493 -7.49 5.39 -4.68
C SER A 493 -8.07 5.33 -6.10
N ASP A 494 -9.32 4.86 -6.28
CA ASP A 494 -10.07 4.99 -7.53
C ASP A 494 -11.31 5.88 -7.35
N PRO A 495 -11.22 7.18 -7.70
CA PRO A 495 -12.31 8.14 -7.49
C PRO A 495 -13.59 7.78 -8.26
N ALA A 496 -13.46 7.24 -9.48
CA ALA A 496 -14.60 6.97 -10.33
C ALA A 496 -15.40 5.78 -9.80
N ILE A 497 -14.72 4.68 -9.45
CA ILE A 497 -15.34 3.51 -8.84
C ILE A 497 -15.98 3.89 -7.50
N PHE A 498 -15.30 4.69 -6.68
CA PHE A 498 -15.82 5.18 -5.40
C PHE A 498 -17.12 5.95 -5.55
N VAL A 499 -17.14 6.97 -6.42
CA VAL A 499 -18.34 7.78 -6.69
C VAL A 499 -19.46 6.90 -7.26
N PHE A 500 -19.12 5.91 -8.10
CA PHE A 500 -20.12 5.02 -8.68
C PHE A 500 -20.78 4.13 -7.63
N TRP A 501 -20.03 3.60 -6.66
CA TRP A 501 -20.59 2.82 -5.56
C TRP A 501 -21.50 3.63 -4.66
N ILE A 502 -21.13 4.85 -4.30
CA ILE A 502 -22.01 5.77 -3.55
C ILE A 502 -23.32 5.97 -4.31
N PHE A 503 -23.21 6.22 -5.62
CA PHE A 503 -24.38 6.39 -6.47
C PHE A 503 -25.25 5.13 -6.54
N ILE A 504 -24.66 3.94 -6.68
CA ILE A 504 -25.40 2.66 -6.70
C ILE A 504 -26.12 2.44 -5.38
N ILE A 505 -25.44 2.62 -4.25
CA ILE A 505 -26.04 2.46 -2.93
C ILE A 505 -27.23 3.42 -2.80
N ALA A 506 -27.04 4.71 -3.03
CA ALA A 506 -28.10 5.70 -2.93
C ALA A 506 -29.30 5.40 -3.85
N THR A 507 -29.02 5.03 -5.10
CA THR A 507 -30.07 4.81 -6.10
C THR A 507 -30.79 3.48 -5.95
N VAL A 508 -30.14 2.45 -5.40
CA VAL A 508 -30.81 1.19 -5.05
C VAL A 508 -31.84 1.43 -3.94
N PHE A 509 -31.54 2.28 -2.95
CA PHE A 509 -32.51 2.63 -1.91
C PHE A 509 -33.67 3.49 -2.45
N LEU A 510 -33.40 4.44 -3.34
CA LEU A 510 -34.42 5.37 -3.86
C LEU A 510 -35.29 4.77 -4.99
N PHE A 511 -34.65 4.07 -5.93
CA PHE A 511 -35.24 3.66 -7.21
C PHE A 511 -35.10 2.16 -7.49
N GLY A 512 -34.51 1.40 -6.57
CA GLY A 512 -34.16 0.00 -6.79
C GLY A 512 -33.05 -0.18 -7.83
N ARG A 513 -32.85 -1.42 -8.25
CA ARG A 513 -31.81 -1.80 -9.24
C ARG A 513 -32.04 -1.28 -10.66
N GLY A 514 -33.20 -0.68 -10.94
CA GLY A 514 -33.66 -0.38 -12.31
C GLY A 514 -32.87 0.72 -13.01
N LEU A 515 -32.40 1.72 -12.25
CA LEU A 515 -31.58 2.82 -12.78
C LEU A 515 -30.21 2.31 -13.24
N PHE A 516 -29.49 1.63 -12.35
CA PHE A 516 -28.16 1.14 -12.65
C PHE A 516 -28.17 0.09 -13.77
N CYS A 517 -28.86 -1.03 -13.56
CA CYS A 517 -28.83 -2.16 -14.50
C CYS A 517 -29.41 -1.82 -15.88
N GLY A 518 -30.31 -0.84 -15.98
CA GLY A 518 -31.03 -0.52 -17.23
C GLY A 518 -30.49 0.68 -18.01
N TRP A 519 -29.79 1.62 -17.36
CA TRP A 519 -29.38 2.90 -17.98
C TRP A 519 -27.88 3.18 -17.88
N LEU A 520 -27.23 2.75 -16.80
CA LEU A 520 -25.86 3.19 -16.47
C LEU A 520 -24.82 2.07 -16.48
N CYS A 521 -25.23 0.82 -16.33
CA CYS A 521 -24.33 -0.33 -16.41
C CYS A 521 -23.76 -0.45 -17.83
N PRO A 522 -22.43 -0.34 -18.05
CA PRO A 522 -21.82 -0.43 -19.37
C PRO A 522 -22.10 -1.77 -20.06
N PHE A 523 -21.96 -2.87 -19.32
CA PHE A 523 -22.23 -4.22 -19.83
C PHE A 523 -23.72 -4.44 -20.17
N GLY A 524 -24.62 -3.97 -19.31
CA GLY A 524 -26.06 -4.04 -19.56
C GLY A 524 -26.47 -3.23 -20.80
N SER A 525 -25.92 -2.03 -20.93
CA SER A 525 -26.14 -1.15 -22.08
C SER A 525 -25.62 -1.77 -23.37
N LEU A 526 -24.42 -2.37 -23.33
CA LEU A 526 -23.80 -3.03 -24.48
C LEU A 526 -24.59 -4.27 -24.92
N SER A 527 -24.95 -5.15 -23.99
CA SER A 527 -25.70 -6.38 -24.30
C SER A 527 -27.08 -6.09 -24.90
N GLU A 528 -27.80 -5.10 -24.37
CA GLU A 528 -29.10 -4.67 -24.90
C GLU A 528 -28.95 -3.93 -26.24
N ALA A 529 -27.88 -3.14 -26.42
CA ALA A 529 -27.56 -2.53 -27.72
C ALA A 529 -27.28 -3.59 -28.78
N LEU A 530 -26.45 -4.60 -28.47
CA LEU A 530 -26.16 -5.74 -29.35
C LEU A 530 -27.42 -6.52 -29.70
N TYR A 531 -28.32 -6.77 -28.73
CA TYR A 531 -29.61 -7.42 -28.97
C TYR A 531 -30.45 -6.64 -29.99
N LYS A 532 -30.56 -5.32 -29.84
CA LYS A 532 -31.34 -4.48 -30.78
C LYS A 532 -30.70 -4.38 -32.17
N ILE A 533 -29.37 -4.27 -32.23
CA ILE A 533 -28.62 -4.23 -33.49
C ILE A 533 -28.77 -5.57 -34.24
N GLY A 534 -28.58 -6.70 -33.56
CA GLY A 534 -28.78 -8.03 -34.15
C GLY A 534 -30.19 -8.26 -34.67
N GLY A 535 -31.20 -7.74 -33.97
CA GLY A 535 -32.59 -7.81 -34.42
C GLY A 535 -32.85 -7.02 -35.70
N LYS A 536 -32.20 -5.87 -35.87
CA LYS A 536 -32.26 -5.05 -37.10
C LYS A 536 -31.48 -5.66 -38.28
N LEU A 537 -30.38 -6.36 -38.00
CA LEU A 537 -29.54 -7.04 -39.00
C LEU A 537 -30.11 -8.39 -39.48
N GLY A 538 -31.35 -8.74 -39.11
CA GLY A 538 -32.00 -9.99 -39.53
C GLY A 538 -31.54 -11.24 -38.76
N LEU A 539 -30.75 -11.09 -37.70
CA LEU A 539 -30.32 -12.20 -36.83
C LEU A 539 -31.40 -12.62 -35.83
N LYS A 540 -32.62 -12.07 -35.94
CA LYS A 540 -33.75 -12.34 -35.04
C LYS A 540 -34.07 -13.83 -34.88
N ARG A 541 -33.81 -14.65 -35.90
CA ARG A 541 -33.97 -16.12 -35.85
C ARG A 541 -33.07 -16.82 -34.82
N TRP A 542 -31.96 -16.20 -34.43
CA TRP A 542 -31.03 -16.71 -33.41
C TRP A 542 -31.28 -16.10 -32.02
N GLN A 543 -32.22 -15.15 -31.91
CA GLN A 543 -32.57 -14.46 -30.66
C GLN A 543 -33.69 -15.20 -29.91
N GLY A 544 -33.43 -16.45 -29.52
CA GLY A 544 -34.36 -17.25 -28.74
C GLY A 544 -34.42 -16.82 -27.26
N SER A 545 -35.62 -16.72 -26.70
CA SER A 545 -35.81 -16.57 -25.26
C SER A 545 -35.66 -17.93 -24.56
N LEU A 546 -34.89 -17.98 -23.47
CA LEU A 546 -34.76 -19.19 -22.67
C LEU A 546 -36.15 -19.62 -22.11
N PRO A 547 -36.52 -20.92 -22.14
CA PRO A 547 -37.77 -21.38 -21.55
C PRO A 547 -37.90 -20.95 -20.08
N ARG A 548 -39.09 -20.47 -19.68
CA ARG A 548 -39.31 -19.85 -18.36
C ARG A 548 -38.90 -20.74 -17.18
N ARG A 549 -39.12 -22.06 -17.30
CA ARG A 549 -38.68 -23.07 -16.30
C ARG A 549 -37.17 -23.01 -16.03
N TRP A 550 -36.36 -22.87 -17.08
CA TRP A 550 -34.90 -22.78 -16.94
C TRP A 550 -34.47 -21.40 -16.46
N HIS A 551 -35.13 -20.33 -16.91
CA HIS A 551 -34.85 -18.98 -16.40
C HIS A 551 -35.05 -18.89 -14.88
N ASP A 552 -36.17 -19.43 -14.37
CA ASP A 552 -36.48 -19.41 -12.94
C ASP A 552 -35.55 -20.27 -12.08
N ARG A 553 -34.91 -21.31 -12.66
CA ARG A 553 -33.89 -22.11 -11.97
C ARG A 553 -32.51 -21.45 -12.04
N LEU A 554 -32.07 -21.06 -13.23
CA LEU A 554 -30.74 -20.48 -13.46
C LEU A 554 -30.57 -19.11 -12.80
N LYS A 555 -31.65 -18.37 -12.50
CA LYS A 555 -31.54 -17.12 -11.74
C LYS A 555 -30.93 -17.30 -10.34
N TRP A 556 -31.00 -18.50 -9.76
CA TRP A 556 -30.39 -18.81 -8.46
C TRP A 556 -28.90 -19.09 -8.56
N LEU A 557 -28.40 -19.48 -9.74
CA LEU A 557 -27.00 -19.82 -9.95
C LEU A 557 -26.07 -18.65 -9.60
N LYS A 558 -26.45 -17.42 -9.92
CA LYS A 558 -25.66 -16.22 -9.57
C LYS A 558 -25.47 -16.06 -8.05
N TYR A 559 -26.46 -16.45 -7.24
CA TYR A 559 -26.34 -16.40 -5.78
C TYR A 559 -25.46 -17.54 -5.27
N ALA A 560 -25.60 -18.75 -5.84
CA ALA A 560 -24.71 -19.87 -5.53
C ALA A 560 -23.24 -19.54 -5.86
N ILE A 561 -22.98 -18.94 -7.02
CA ILE A 561 -21.66 -18.45 -7.41
C ILE A 561 -21.17 -17.39 -6.42
N PHE A 562 -21.98 -16.38 -6.10
CA PHE A 562 -21.60 -15.34 -5.14
C PHE A 562 -21.22 -15.90 -3.76
N PHE A 563 -22.06 -16.77 -3.18
CA PHE A 563 -21.77 -17.39 -1.88
C PHE A 563 -20.57 -18.34 -1.96
N GLY A 564 -20.37 -19.03 -3.08
CA GLY A 564 -19.18 -19.85 -3.32
C GLY A 564 -17.90 -19.01 -3.35
N LEU A 565 -17.91 -17.87 -4.06
CA LEU A 565 -16.79 -16.92 -4.10
C LEU A 565 -16.51 -16.33 -2.72
N LEU A 566 -17.56 -15.98 -1.96
CA LEU A 566 -17.42 -15.49 -0.60
C LEU A 566 -16.79 -16.55 0.31
N ALA A 567 -17.24 -17.80 0.23
CA ALA A 567 -16.64 -18.90 0.98
C ALA A 567 -15.15 -19.10 0.63
N VAL A 568 -14.80 -19.12 -0.66
CA VAL A 568 -13.40 -19.23 -1.10
C VAL A 568 -12.56 -18.05 -0.62
N SER A 569 -13.12 -16.83 -0.61
CA SER A 569 -12.39 -15.62 -0.18
C SER A 569 -11.97 -15.65 1.28
N MET A 570 -12.65 -16.44 2.13
CA MET A 570 -12.25 -16.66 3.52
C MET A 570 -11.02 -17.56 3.67
N PHE A 571 -10.77 -18.43 2.70
CA PHE A 571 -9.58 -19.30 2.68
C PHE A 571 -8.43 -18.67 1.90
N SER A 572 -8.72 -18.07 0.74
CA SER A 572 -7.74 -17.46 -0.14
C SER A 572 -8.39 -16.35 -0.97
N MET A 573 -8.01 -15.10 -0.70
CA MET A 573 -8.44 -13.94 -1.49
C MET A 573 -8.05 -14.10 -2.96
N VAL A 574 -6.84 -14.61 -3.20
CA VAL A 574 -6.26 -14.81 -4.53
C VAL A 574 -7.12 -15.76 -5.37
N THR A 575 -7.50 -16.91 -4.80
CA THR A 575 -8.30 -17.91 -5.51
C THR A 575 -9.72 -17.37 -5.77
N ALA A 576 -10.28 -16.59 -4.83
CA ALA A 576 -11.58 -15.98 -5.02
C ALA A 576 -11.58 -14.94 -6.14
N GLU A 577 -10.51 -14.15 -6.29
CA GLU A 577 -10.36 -13.19 -7.39
C GLU A 577 -10.17 -13.87 -8.74
N MET A 578 -9.44 -14.98 -8.81
CA MET A 578 -9.37 -15.80 -10.03
C MET A 578 -10.74 -16.37 -10.40
N LEU A 579 -11.48 -16.94 -9.44
CA LEU A 579 -12.81 -17.48 -9.71
C LEU A 579 -13.85 -16.40 -10.02
N ALA A 580 -13.64 -15.16 -9.57
CA ALA A 580 -14.50 -14.02 -9.88
C ALA A 580 -14.49 -13.64 -11.38
N GLU A 581 -13.65 -14.27 -12.20
CA GLU A 581 -13.67 -14.21 -13.68
C GLU A 581 -14.95 -14.67 -14.33
N VAL A 582 -15.81 -15.38 -13.59
CA VAL A 582 -17.17 -15.69 -14.03
C VAL A 582 -17.96 -14.41 -14.40
N GLU A 583 -17.55 -13.24 -13.92
CA GLU A 583 -18.12 -11.96 -14.30
C GLU A 583 -17.68 -11.48 -15.69
N PRO A 584 -18.61 -11.07 -16.57
CA PRO A 584 -18.30 -10.75 -17.96
C PRO A 584 -17.70 -9.35 -18.16
N PHE A 585 -17.62 -8.53 -17.10
CA PHE A 585 -17.12 -7.15 -17.17
C PHE A 585 -15.67 -7.10 -17.64
N LYS A 586 -14.85 -7.94 -17.03
CA LYS A 586 -13.42 -8.01 -17.28
C LYS A 586 -13.09 -8.44 -18.71
N THR A 587 -13.73 -9.50 -19.19
CA THR A 587 -13.54 -9.99 -20.58
C THR A 587 -14.04 -9.02 -21.63
N THR A 588 -14.96 -8.12 -21.27
CA THR A 588 -15.56 -7.17 -22.22
C THR A 588 -14.78 -5.85 -22.31
N PHE A 589 -14.25 -5.36 -21.19
CA PHE A 589 -13.70 -4.00 -21.12
C PHE A 589 -12.23 -3.90 -20.68
N LEU A 590 -11.69 -4.92 -20.00
CA LEU A 590 -10.31 -4.90 -19.48
C LEU A 590 -9.37 -5.74 -20.33
N VAL A 591 -9.82 -6.90 -20.82
CA VAL A 591 -9.10 -7.73 -21.78
C VAL A 591 -9.42 -7.16 -23.17
N GLY A 592 -8.58 -6.25 -23.67
CA GLY A 592 -8.67 -5.82 -25.07
C GLY A 592 -8.56 -7.05 -25.97
N ILE A 593 -9.54 -7.24 -26.87
CA ILE A 593 -9.42 -8.18 -28.00
C ILE A 593 -8.35 -7.68 -28.95
#